data_AF-A0A966ALV8-F1
#
_entry.id   AF-A0A966ALV8-F1
#
_cell.length_a   1.000
_cell.length_b   1.000
_cell.length_c   1.000
_cell.angle_alpha   90.00
_cell.angle_beta   90.00
_cell.angle_gamma   90.00
#
_symmetry.space_group_name_H-M   'P 1'
#
loop_
_entity.id
_entity.type
_entity.pdbx_description
1 polymer ?
#
loop_
_entity_poly.entity_id
_entity_poly.type
_entity_poly.pdbx_seq_one_letter_code
_entity_poly.pdbx_strand_id
1 'polypeptide(L)'
;MAVSIHPFDTALGAEVRGLDISRPVDEESFAIVNDAYKKHSVLLFRNQELTPQQHIAFSRRFGKLEIHVLDQWCHADHPEILIVSNIKDKDRHIGVPHAGRYWHTDLSYMVAPSRGSLLYAIEIPEQNGRALGDTRFASAVAAYDALSEEIKKRIADLSATFSLAHHRSKLMADGADENPLTAEQQAKVPVAVHKIVQENPLTGRKCLFVNEGHVVEIVGLAQEESRELLAMLSRHVTKPEFVYRHRWQGGDLLMWDNVATQHIAEFDYALPQRRYLLRTTREGVALAWTVDFKDYYAIMGVSRDAAQDEIKRSYRKLARKYHPDVSDDPEAEDRFKEVGEAYEVLKDPEKRAAYDQLGAQWQSGQDFRPPPDWDQGFEFRDAGHHQADAEQFSDFFESLFGARGRGGGRTHHQFRARGEDHHAKVSVELEDSYTGAQRAITLRAPELTEDGHVILRERTLNVRVPKGIRSGQKIRLAGQGGPGLGDGESGDLYLQVELNPHGLYRVDERDVYLDLPVAPWEAALGATVKSPTPSGPVDLRIPPNSNQGSKLRLKGKGIPGKKPGDMYVVLKVTLPPSSEDSRALYEQMQEHMAFNPRANMEI
;
A
#
# COMPACT_ATOMS: atom_id res chain seq x y z
N MET A 1 33.28 -23.91 -22.91
CA MET A 1 32.49 -25.07 -22.44
C MET A 1 31.04 -24.80 -22.80
N ALA A 2 30.23 -25.81 -23.08
CA ALA A 2 28.80 -25.59 -23.32
C ALA A 2 28.11 -25.13 -22.03
N VAL A 3 27.15 -24.21 -22.16
CA VAL A 3 26.34 -23.74 -21.02
C VAL A 3 25.50 -24.90 -20.48
N SER A 4 25.49 -25.09 -19.16
CA SER A 4 24.68 -26.11 -18.50
C SER A 4 24.03 -25.57 -17.22
N ILE A 5 22.83 -26.06 -16.92
CA ILE A 5 22.01 -25.63 -15.79
C ILE A 5 21.98 -26.75 -14.76
N HIS A 6 22.39 -26.45 -13.53
CA HIS A 6 22.45 -27.40 -12.41
C HIS A 6 21.48 -26.92 -11.32
N PRO A 7 20.24 -27.45 -11.27
CA PRO A 7 19.27 -27.07 -10.25
C PRO A 7 19.78 -27.39 -8.85
N PHE A 8 19.43 -26.55 -7.88
CA PHE A 8 19.68 -26.86 -6.47
C PHE A 8 18.65 -27.87 -5.95
N ASP A 9 19.01 -28.58 -4.88
CA ASP A 9 18.10 -29.47 -4.15
C ASP A 9 17.17 -28.66 -3.22
N THR A 10 16.48 -27.68 -3.79
CA THR A 10 15.57 -26.74 -3.10
C THR A 10 14.38 -26.38 -4.01
N ALA A 11 13.34 -25.77 -3.45
CA ALA A 11 12.12 -25.39 -4.19
C ALA A 11 12.34 -24.35 -5.31
N LEU A 12 13.52 -23.73 -5.37
CA LEU A 12 13.93 -22.79 -6.40
C LEU A 12 15.45 -22.83 -6.57
N GLY A 13 15.93 -22.24 -7.65
CA GLY A 13 17.34 -21.93 -7.87
C GLY A 13 18.10 -22.93 -8.74
N ALA A 14 19.07 -22.42 -9.50
CA ALA A 14 20.03 -23.22 -10.25
C ALA A 14 21.38 -22.50 -10.40
N GLU A 15 22.45 -23.27 -10.57
CA GLU A 15 23.76 -22.78 -10.97
C GLU A 15 23.91 -22.87 -12.50
N VAL A 16 24.33 -21.77 -13.12
CA VAL A 16 24.72 -21.72 -14.54
C VAL A 16 26.22 -21.96 -14.64
N ARG A 17 26.60 -23.05 -15.30
CA ARG A 17 28.01 -23.44 -15.50
C ARG A 17 28.42 -23.31 -16.95
N GLY A 18 29.70 -23.01 -17.17
CA GLY A 18 30.29 -22.92 -18.50
C GLY A 18 30.07 -21.59 -19.22
N LEU A 19 29.54 -20.58 -18.53
CA LEU A 19 29.30 -19.24 -19.06
C LEU A 19 30.16 -18.18 -18.33
N ASP A 20 30.91 -17.41 -19.11
CA ASP A 20 31.68 -16.24 -18.65
C ASP A 20 30.94 -14.98 -19.10
N ILE A 21 30.25 -14.32 -18.18
CA ILE A 21 29.41 -13.14 -18.47
C ILE A 21 30.21 -11.84 -18.52
N SER A 22 31.54 -11.89 -18.35
CA SER A 22 32.43 -10.77 -18.68
C SER A 22 32.54 -10.55 -20.20
N ARG A 23 32.18 -11.55 -21.00
CA ARG A 23 32.20 -11.51 -22.46
C ARG A 23 30.78 -11.37 -23.02
N PRO A 24 30.63 -10.87 -24.27
CA PRO A 24 29.35 -10.91 -24.95
C PRO A 24 28.80 -12.34 -25.00
N VAL A 25 27.60 -12.54 -24.47
CA VAL A 25 26.89 -13.82 -24.48
C VAL A 25 26.12 -13.95 -25.80
N ASP A 26 26.36 -15.02 -26.55
CA ASP A 26 25.63 -15.32 -27.79
C ASP A 26 24.14 -15.63 -27.54
N GLU A 27 23.32 -15.58 -28.58
CA GLU A 27 21.87 -15.74 -28.44
C GLU A 27 21.43 -17.14 -27.98
N GLU A 28 22.18 -18.19 -28.34
CA GLU A 28 21.86 -19.57 -27.92
C GLU A 28 22.12 -19.74 -26.42
N SER A 29 23.30 -19.32 -25.96
CA SER A 29 23.66 -19.29 -24.54
C SER A 29 22.69 -18.42 -23.74
N PHE A 30 22.30 -17.26 -24.27
CA PHE A 30 21.36 -16.36 -23.60
C PHE A 30 19.96 -16.98 -23.49
N ALA A 31 19.46 -17.64 -24.55
CA ALA A 31 18.17 -18.32 -24.53
C ALA A 31 18.12 -19.40 -23.43
N ILE A 32 19.19 -20.21 -23.29
CA ILE A 32 19.31 -21.21 -22.22
C ILE A 32 19.23 -20.56 -20.84
N VAL A 33 19.95 -19.46 -20.64
CA VAL A 33 19.91 -18.71 -19.37
C VAL A 33 18.53 -18.13 -19.10
N ASN A 34 17.89 -17.54 -20.10
CA ASN A 34 16.56 -16.93 -19.96
C ASN A 34 15.49 -17.98 -19.62
N ASP A 35 15.54 -19.16 -20.24
CA ASP A 35 14.61 -20.25 -19.91
C ASP A 35 14.88 -20.85 -18.54
N ALA A 36 16.15 -20.97 -18.15
CA ALA A 36 16.53 -21.35 -16.79
C ALA A 36 16.01 -20.34 -15.76
N TYR A 37 16.09 -19.05 -16.05
CA TYR A 37 15.61 -17.98 -15.17
C TYR A 37 14.11 -18.08 -14.93
N LYS A 38 13.31 -18.27 -16.01
CA LYS A 38 11.85 -18.50 -15.90
C LYS A 38 11.52 -19.75 -15.09
N LYS A 39 12.30 -20.82 -15.25
CA LYS A 39 12.04 -22.12 -14.62
C LYS A 39 12.44 -22.17 -13.14
N HIS A 40 13.58 -21.56 -12.80
CA HIS A 40 14.21 -21.72 -11.49
C HIS A 40 14.14 -20.48 -10.60
N SER A 41 13.70 -19.33 -11.13
CA SER A 41 13.49 -18.05 -10.44
C SER A 41 14.73 -17.40 -9.80
N VAL A 42 15.79 -18.16 -9.49
CA VAL A 42 17.09 -17.70 -9.03
C VAL A 42 18.18 -18.39 -9.84
N LEU A 43 19.13 -17.64 -10.38
CA LEU A 43 20.30 -18.17 -11.07
C LEU A 43 21.57 -17.68 -10.41
N LEU A 44 22.54 -18.58 -10.29
CA LEU A 44 23.87 -18.30 -9.77
C LEU A 44 24.91 -18.45 -10.87
N PHE A 45 25.75 -17.43 -11.02
CA PHE A 45 26.93 -17.42 -11.86
C PHE A 45 28.15 -17.29 -10.94
N ARG A 46 28.91 -18.37 -10.77
CA ARG A 46 30.10 -18.39 -9.91
C ARG A 46 31.31 -17.78 -10.62
N ASN A 47 32.26 -17.27 -9.83
CA ASN A 47 33.62 -16.90 -10.27
C ASN A 47 33.65 -15.93 -11.47
N GLN A 48 32.81 -14.90 -11.44
CA GLN A 48 32.77 -13.85 -12.46
C GLN A 48 33.67 -12.67 -12.07
N GLU A 49 34.35 -12.11 -13.07
CA GLU A 49 35.14 -10.88 -12.95
C GLU A 49 34.53 -9.82 -13.88
N LEU A 50 33.68 -8.96 -13.32
CA LEU A 50 32.89 -8.00 -14.10
C LEU A 50 33.30 -6.56 -13.76
N THR A 51 33.54 -5.77 -14.79
CA THR A 51 33.45 -4.32 -14.66
C THR A 51 31.99 -3.89 -14.43
N PRO A 52 31.75 -2.73 -13.80
CA PRO A 52 30.41 -2.15 -13.68
C PRO A 52 29.65 -2.11 -15.03
N GLN A 53 30.34 -1.73 -16.12
CA GLN A 53 29.75 -1.67 -17.46
C GLN A 53 29.35 -3.05 -17.99
N GLN A 54 30.14 -4.10 -17.75
CA GLN A 54 29.79 -5.48 -18.14
C GLN A 54 28.59 -6.00 -17.33
N HIS A 55 28.54 -5.73 -16.03
CA HIS A 55 27.39 -6.06 -15.20
C HIS A 55 26.12 -5.41 -15.75
N ILE A 56 26.15 -4.10 -16.04
CA ILE A 56 25.01 -3.38 -16.66
C ILE A 56 24.64 -3.98 -18.02
N ALA A 57 25.62 -4.26 -18.87
CA ALA A 57 25.39 -4.80 -20.22
C ALA A 57 24.70 -6.17 -20.17
N PHE A 58 25.11 -7.05 -19.25
CA PHE A 58 24.47 -8.34 -19.04
C PHE A 58 23.04 -8.17 -18.50
N SER A 59 22.85 -7.33 -17.48
CA SER A 59 21.52 -7.06 -16.90
C SER A 59 20.53 -6.50 -17.92
N ARG A 60 20.98 -5.61 -18.84
CA ARG A 60 20.16 -5.03 -19.91
C ARG A 60 19.61 -6.05 -20.90
N ARG A 61 20.22 -7.24 -21.03
CA ARG A 61 19.69 -8.31 -21.89
C ARG A 61 18.31 -8.79 -21.43
N PHE A 62 17.98 -8.62 -20.15
CA PHE A 62 16.69 -9.04 -19.58
C PHE A 62 15.62 -7.93 -19.56
N GLY A 63 15.97 -6.69 -19.90
CA GLY A 63 15.06 -5.56 -19.94
C GLY A 63 15.71 -4.23 -19.56
N LYS A 64 14.91 -3.16 -19.59
CA LYS A 64 15.34 -1.83 -19.13
C LYS A 64 15.64 -1.87 -17.63
N LEU A 65 16.67 -1.13 -17.21
CA LEU A 65 17.09 -1.03 -15.82
C LEU A 65 16.47 0.20 -15.18
N GLU A 66 16.09 0.05 -13.92
CA GLU A 66 15.58 1.13 -13.08
C GLU A 66 16.75 1.81 -12.37
N ILE A 67 16.73 3.15 -12.36
CA ILE A 67 17.70 3.95 -11.60
C ILE A 67 17.08 4.21 -10.23
N HIS A 68 17.79 3.83 -9.17
CA HIS A 68 17.27 3.93 -7.82
C HIS A 68 17.03 5.41 -7.43
N VAL A 69 15.92 5.69 -6.75
CA VAL A 69 15.50 7.05 -6.32
C VAL A 69 16.42 7.70 -5.28
N LEU A 70 17.33 6.92 -4.68
CA LEU A 70 18.32 7.38 -3.72
C LEU A 70 19.67 7.43 -4.44
N ASP A 71 19.82 8.42 -5.29
CA ASP A 71 20.99 8.63 -6.15
C ASP A 71 22.31 8.71 -5.38
N GLN A 72 22.27 9.14 -4.11
CA GLN A 72 23.45 9.20 -3.23
C GLN A 72 24.08 7.83 -2.94
N TRP A 73 23.35 6.73 -3.16
CA TRP A 73 23.85 5.36 -2.98
C TRP A 73 24.19 4.67 -4.31
N CYS A 74 23.97 5.35 -5.43
CA CYS A 74 24.32 4.83 -6.74
C CYS A 74 25.82 4.99 -7.01
N HIS A 75 26.36 4.13 -7.86
CA HIS A 75 27.74 4.22 -8.29
C HIS A 75 27.97 5.53 -9.07
N ALA A 76 29.03 6.27 -8.72
CA ALA A 76 29.28 7.62 -9.23
C ALA A 76 29.30 7.72 -10.76
N ASP A 77 29.98 6.77 -11.42
CA ASP A 77 30.08 6.74 -12.89
C ASP A 77 28.96 5.93 -13.59
N HIS A 78 28.15 5.21 -12.81
CA HIS A 78 27.22 4.19 -13.30
C HIS A 78 25.91 4.21 -12.49
N PRO A 79 25.03 5.19 -12.73
CA PRO A 79 23.83 5.41 -11.91
C PRO A 79 22.84 4.24 -11.89
N GLU A 80 22.92 3.31 -12.86
CA GLU A 80 22.13 2.08 -12.89
C GLU A 80 22.52 1.05 -11.82
N ILE A 81 23.66 1.27 -11.14
CA ILE A 81 24.16 0.38 -10.09
C ILE A 81 23.91 1.02 -8.73
N LEU A 82 23.13 0.34 -7.90
CA LEU A 82 23.02 0.61 -6.47
C LEU A 82 24.16 -0.10 -5.73
N ILE A 83 24.87 0.63 -4.86
CA ILE A 83 25.90 0.05 -3.99
C ILE A 83 25.24 -0.49 -2.71
N VAL A 84 25.42 -1.78 -2.44
CA VAL A 84 25.01 -2.42 -1.19
C VAL A 84 26.27 -2.72 -0.38
N SER A 85 26.51 -1.92 0.66
CA SER A 85 27.76 -1.97 1.41
C SER A 85 27.66 -1.38 2.81
N ASN A 86 28.33 -2.04 3.77
CA ASN A 86 28.54 -1.52 5.13
C ASN A 86 29.79 -0.63 5.26
N ILE A 87 30.57 -0.47 4.19
CA ILE A 87 31.83 0.29 4.20
C ILE A 87 31.53 1.77 4.40
N LYS A 88 32.40 2.43 5.18
CA LYS A 88 32.41 3.87 5.37
C LYS A 88 33.65 4.48 4.74
N ASP A 89 33.47 5.61 4.05
CA ASP A 89 34.54 6.57 3.80
C ASP A 89 34.44 7.68 4.85
N LYS A 90 35.46 7.77 5.71
CA LYS A 90 35.40 8.50 6.98
C LYS A 90 34.21 8.01 7.81
N ASP A 91 33.20 8.86 8.01
CA ASP A 91 32.00 8.54 8.80
C ASP A 91 30.75 8.30 7.94
N ARG A 92 30.85 8.41 6.61
CA ARG A 92 29.71 8.24 5.70
C ARG A 92 29.77 6.89 5.01
N HIS A 93 28.64 6.20 4.95
CA HIS A 93 28.53 4.99 4.16
C HIS A 93 28.72 5.30 2.67
N ILE A 94 29.33 4.37 1.94
CA ILE A 94 29.49 4.45 0.47
C ILE A 94 28.35 3.77 -0.29
N GLY A 95 27.43 3.12 0.44
CA GLY A 95 26.30 2.37 -0.09
C GLY A 95 25.28 2.08 1.01
N VAL A 96 24.26 1.30 0.70
CA VAL A 96 23.20 0.96 1.66
C VAL A 96 23.70 -0.12 2.64
N PRO A 97 23.85 0.17 3.95
CA PRO A 97 24.47 -0.74 4.91
C PRO A 97 23.55 -1.86 5.40
N HIS A 98 22.23 -1.66 5.34
CA HIS A 98 21.22 -2.56 5.90
C HIS A 98 20.18 -3.05 4.88
N ALA A 99 20.58 -3.14 3.61
CA ALA A 99 19.69 -3.59 2.53
C ALA A 99 19.20 -5.03 2.79
N GLY A 100 17.88 -5.21 2.82
CA GLY A 100 17.25 -6.53 2.94
C GLY A 100 17.19 -7.13 4.34
N ARG A 101 17.07 -6.30 5.39
CA ARG A 101 16.94 -6.73 6.80
C ARG A 101 15.68 -7.55 7.11
N TYR A 102 14.61 -7.37 6.34
CA TYR A 102 13.38 -8.15 6.47
C TYR A 102 13.13 -8.97 5.20
N TRP A 103 12.30 -10.00 5.30
CA TRP A 103 11.79 -10.69 4.13
C TRP A 103 11.01 -9.71 3.26
N HIS A 104 11.46 -9.56 2.01
CA HIS A 104 10.89 -8.60 1.08
C HIS A 104 11.06 -9.04 -0.36
N THR A 105 10.28 -8.39 -1.22
CA THR A 105 10.50 -8.36 -2.66
C THR A 105 11.01 -6.96 -3.00
N ASP A 106 12.05 -6.87 -3.81
CA ASP A 106 12.63 -5.57 -4.21
C ASP A 106 11.58 -4.69 -4.88
N LEU A 107 11.51 -3.43 -4.43
CA LEU A 107 10.60 -2.42 -4.97
C LEU A 107 9.12 -2.86 -5.00
N SER A 108 8.70 -3.80 -4.15
CA SER A 108 7.30 -4.23 -4.09
C SER A 108 6.33 -3.17 -3.54
N TYR A 109 6.84 -2.01 -3.15
CA TYR A 109 6.08 -0.82 -2.76
C TYR A 109 5.85 0.14 -3.92
N MET A 110 6.36 -0.17 -5.12
CA MET A 110 6.13 0.60 -6.34
C MET A 110 4.93 0.02 -7.09
N VAL A 111 4.15 0.89 -7.74
CA VAL A 111 2.99 0.48 -8.57
C VAL A 111 3.39 -0.53 -9.66
N ALA A 112 4.53 -0.29 -10.30
CA ALA A 112 5.18 -1.26 -11.18
C ALA A 112 6.36 -1.89 -10.40
N PRO A 113 6.14 -2.97 -9.64
CA PRO A 113 7.21 -3.58 -8.85
C PRO A 113 8.25 -4.18 -9.79
N SER A 114 9.52 -4.09 -9.38
CA SER A 114 10.64 -4.59 -10.17
C SER A 114 10.41 -6.04 -10.62
N ARG A 115 10.83 -6.34 -11.85
CA ARG A 115 10.74 -7.69 -12.41
C ARG A 115 11.85 -8.64 -11.99
N GLY A 116 12.95 -8.12 -11.46
CA GLY A 116 14.08 -8.93 -11.07
C GLY A 116 15.29 -8.08 -10.74
N SER A 117 16.22 -8.68 -10.01
CA SER A 117 17.44 -8.01 -9.56
C SER A 117 18.64 -8.90 -9.87
N LEU A 118 19.78 -8.27 -10.13
CA LEU A 118 21.09 -8.91 -10.25
C LEU A 118 22.02 -8.29 -9.21
N LEU A 119 22.66 -9.13 -8.40
CA LEU A 119 23.52 -8.73 -7.30
C LEU A 119 24.88 -9.43 -7.46
N TYR A 120 25.90 -8.61 -7.67
CA TYR A 120 27.27 -9.06 -7.93
C TYR A 120 28.16 -8.81 -6.72
N ALA A 121 28.84 -9.87 -6.27
CA ALA A 121 29.71 -9.87 -5.10
C ALA A 121 31.15 -9.49 -5.42
N ILE A 122 31.60 -8.35 -4.90
CA ILE A 122 32.99 -7.89 -5.00
C ILE A 122 33.78 -8.26 -3.75
N GLU A 123 33.27 -7.88 -2.57
CA GLU A 123 33.90 -8.14 -1.27
C GLU A 123 32.87 -8.79 -0.34
N ILE A 124 33.20 -9.98 0.17
CA ILE A 124 32.36 -10.76 1.08
C ILE A 124 33.07 -10.89 2.42
N PRO A 125 32.40 -10.58 3.55
CA PRO A 125 32.99 -10.75 4.86
C PRO A 125 33.19 -12.22 5.19
N GLU A 126 34.32 -12.56 5.80
CA GLU A 126 34.63 -13.92 6.21
C GLU A 126 35.07 -13.97 7.69
N GLN A 127 34.74 -15.08 8.35
CA GLN A 127 35.24 -15.41 9.68
C GLN A 127 35.56 -16.89 9.74
N ASN A 128 36.80 -17.23 10.13
CA ASN A 128 37.27 -18.62 10.22
C ASN A 128 37.06 -19.44 8.94
N GLY A 129 37.26 -18.83 7.76
CA GLY A 129 37.07 -19.47 6.45
C GLY A 129 35.61 -19.71 6.06
N ARG A 130 34.66 -19.13 6.81
CA ARG A 130 33.23 -19.14 6.49
C ARG A 130 32.80 -17.73 6.05
N ALA A 131 32.19 -17.63 4.88
CA ALA A 131 31.52 -16.42 4.43
C ALA A 131 30.34 -16.06 5.35
N LEU A 132 30.19 -14.76 5.60
CA LEU A 132 29.11 -14.16 6.39
C LEU A 132 28.17 -13.37 5.48
N GLY A 133 27.00 -13.04 6.02
CA GLY A 133 25.96 -12.28 5.34
C GLY A 133 25.32 -13.06 4.21
N ASP A 134 24.89 -14.29 4.49
CA ASP A 134 24.15 -15.12 3.54
C ASP A 134 22.86 -14.42 3.07
N THR A 135 22.39 -14.79 1.89
CA THR A 135 21.06 -14.37 1.42
C THR A 135 20.17 -15.58 1.30
N ARG A 136 18.98 -15.50 1.89
CA ARG A 136 17.96 -16.55 1.77
C ARG A 136 16.88 -16.08 0.82
N PHE A 137 16.43 -16.98 -0.05
CA PHE A 137 15.37 -16.76 -1.02
C PHE A 137 14.26 -17.76 -0.78
N ALA A 138 13.02 -17.28 -0.68
CA ALA A 138 11.83 -18.11 -0.53
C ALA A 138 11.05 -18.16 -1.85
N SER A 139 10.60 -19.35 -2.26
CA SER A 139 9.78 -19.54 -3.45
C SER A 139 8.34 -19.15 -3.16
N ALA A 140 7.91 -17.98 -3.64
CA ALA A 140 6.52 -17.54 -3.53
C ALA A 140 5.56 -18.46 -4.31
N VAL A 141 6.08 -19.17 -5.31
CA VAL A 141 5.31 -20.10 -6.14
C VAL A 141 5.10 -21.43 -5.43
N ALA A 142 6.17 -22.04 -4.89
CA ALA A 142 6.04 -23.28 -4.14
C ALA A 142 5.21 -23.08 -2.86
N ALA A 143 5.35 -21.92 -2.22
CA ALA A 143 4.51 -21.55 -1.08
C ALA A 143 3.03 -21.46 -1.45
N TYR A 144 2.68 -20.85 -2.60
CA TYR A 144 1.29 -20.80 -3.07
C TYR A 144 0.75 -22.20 -3.36
N ASP A 145 1.51 -23.03 -4.08
CA ASP A 145 1.09 -24.37 -4.46
C ASP A 145 0.77 -25.23 -3.24
N ALA A 146 1.54 -25.07 -2.15
CA ALA A 146 1.39 -25.79 -0.89
C ALA A 146 0.26 -25.29 0.03
N LEU A 147 -0.45 -24.20 -0.31
CA LEU A 147 -1.63 -23.76 0.46
C LEU A 147 -2.80 -24.72 0.28
N SER A 148 -3.66 -24.81 1.30
CA SER A 148 -4.94 -25.52 1.17
C SER A 148 -5.86 -24.80 0.17
N GLU A 149 -6.75 -25.55 -0.47
CA GLU A 149 -7.73 -24.98 -1.42
C GLU A 149 -8.67 -23.97 -0.74
N GLU A 150 -8.94 -24.13 0.55
CA GLU A 150 -9.70 -23.17 1.35
C GLU A 150 -8.97 -21.83 1.45
N ILE A 151 -7.67 -21.84 1.78
CA ILE A 151 -6.87 -20.62 1.86
C ILE A 151 -6.73 -19.99 0.47
N LYS A 152 -6.43 -20.79 -0.57
CA LYS A 152 -6.31 -20.29 -1.95
C LYS A 152 -7.57 -19.56 -2.41
N LYS A 153 -8.77 -20.10 -2.10
CA LYS A 153 -10.04 -19.43 -2.38
C LYS A 153 -10.22 -18.14 -1.57
N ARG A 154 -9.90 -18.18 -0.27
CA ARG A 154 -10.02 -17.00 0.62
C ARG A 154 -9.17 -15.82 0.14
N ILE A 155 -7.96 -16.08 -0.38
CA ILE A 155 -7.00 -15.03 -0.74
C ILE A 155 -7.00 -14.66 -2.23
N ALA A 156 -7.78 -15.37 -3.06
CA ALA A 156 -7.71 -15.27 -4.52
C ALA A 156 -7.86 -13.84 -5.04
N ASP A 157 -8.82 -13.10 -4.49
CA ASP A 157 -9.18 -11.74 -4.93
C ASP A 157 -8.74 -10.67 -3.92
N LEU A 158 -8.04 -11.07 -2.85
CA LEU A 158 -7.57 -10.13 -1.84
C LEU A 158 -6.35 -9.36 -2.35
N SER A 159 -6.28 -8.09 -1.97
CA SER A 159 -5.16 -7.19 -2.25
C SER A 159 -4.58 -6.64 -0.96
N ALA A 160 -3.30 -6.32 -0.96
CA ALA A 160 -2.61 -5.76 0.20
C ALA A 160 -1.87 -4.47 -0.15
N THR A 161 -1.80 -3.55 0.82
CA THR A 161 -1.08 -2.28 0.71
C THR A 161 0.40 -2.49 1.03
N PHE A 162 1.26 -1.87 0.24
CA PHE A 162 2.72 -1.91 0.36
C PHE A 162 3.24 -0.50 0.55
N SER A 163 4.08 -0.31 1.57
CA SER A 163 4.58 1.02 1.94
C SER A 163 6.06 0.99 2.30
N LEU A 164 6.87 1.77 1.58
CA LEU A 164 8.25 2.02 1.95
C LEU A 164 8.34 2.89 3.23
N ALA A 165 7.38 3.77 3.48
CA ALA A 165 7.33 4.52 4.74
C ALA A 165 7.15 3.57 5.95
N HIS A 166 6.30 2.55 5.81
CA HIS A 166 6.14 1.49 6.82
C HIS A 166 7.44 0.71 7.02
N HIS A 167 8.08 0.28 5.94
CA HIS A 167 9.38 -0.41 5.98
C HIS A 167 10.46 0.38 6.72
N ARG A 168 10.61 1.67 6.39
CA ARG A 168 11.61 2.52 7.05
C ARG A 168 11.29 2.77 8.51
N SER A 169 10.01 2.91 8.86
CA SER A 169 9.59 2.98 10.26
C SER A 169 10.00 1.74 11.06
N LYS A 170 9.93 0.54 10.46
CA LYS A 170 10.46 -0.70 11.07
C LYS A 170 11.98 -0.65 11.22
N LEU A 171 12.72 -0.26 10.18
CA LEU A 171 14.18 -0.13 10.26
C LEU A 171 14.62 0.87 11.35
N MET A 172 13.94 2.00 11.48
CA MET A 172 14.21 2.99 12.52
C MET A 172 13.91 2.46 13.92
N ALA A 173 12.79 1.74 14.09
CA ALA A 173 12.44 1.11 15.37
C ALA A 173 13.50 0.08 15.81
N ASP A 174 14.15 -0.59 14.86
CA ASP A 174 15.21 -1.57 15.10
C ASP A 174 16.62 -0.95 15.15
N GLY A 175 16.74 0.39 15.06
CA GLY A 175 18.01 1.12 15.07
C GLY A 175 18.88 0.88 13.83
N ALA A 176 18.30 0.40 12.73
CA ALA A 176 18.98 0.08 11.48
C ALA A 176 18.88 1.21 10.42
N ASP A 177 18.13 2.28 10.70
CA ASP A 177 18.10 3.51 9.91
C ASP A 177 18.03 4.70 10.87
N GLU A 178 18.87 5.70 10.67
CA GLU A 178 18.97 6.90 11.51
C GLU A 178 18.35 8.14 10.82
N ASN A 179 17.95 8.03 9.55
CA ASN A 179 17.52 9.16 8.74
C ASN A 179 16.05 9.04 8.32
N PRO A 180 15.13 9.83 8.90
CA PRO A 180 13.74 9.85 8.44
C PRO A 180 13.63 10.38 7.00
N LEU A 181 12.65 9.89 6.24
CA LEU A 181 12.30 10.44 4.93
C LEU A 181 11.89 11.92 5.08
N THR A 182 12.36 12.78 4.17
CA THR A 182 11.88 14.17 4.11
C THR A 182 10.41 14.20 3.68
N ALA A 183 9.69 15.28 3.99
CA ALA A 183 8.28 15.44 3.55
C ALA A 183 8.12 15.34 2.02
N GLU A 184 9.10 15.83 1.25
CA GLU A 184 9.13 15.72 -0.21
C GLU A 184 9.34 14.27 -0.68
N GLN A 185 10.19 13.50 0.02
CA GLN A 185 10.38 12.08 -0.27
C GLN A 185 9.16 11.25 0.15
N GLN A 186 8.52 11.57 1.28
CA GLN A 186 7.27 10.93 1.71
C GLN A 186 6.15 11.15 0.68
N ALA A 187 6.04 12.36 0.12
CA ALA A 187 5.08 12.67 -0.94
C ALA A 187 5.38 11.95 -2.27
N LYS A 188 6.63 11.55 -2.51
CA LYS A 188 7.08 10.81 -3.71
C LYS A 188 6.97 9.30 -3.58
N VAL A 189 6.63 8.78 -2.40
CA VAL A 189 6.57 7.34 -2.12
C VAL A 189 5.11 6.92 -2.01
N PRO A 190 4.49 6.48 -3.12
CA PRO A 190 3.09 6.05 -3.09
C PRO A 190 2.94 4.79 -2.23
N VAL A 191 1.76 4.64 -1.63
CA VAL A 191 1.32 3.33 -1.16
C VAL A 191 0.89 2.55 -2.38
N ALA A 192 1.63 1.50 -2.74
CA ALA A 192 1.20 0.60 -3.81
C ALA A 192 0.23 -0.44 -3.26
N VAL A 193 -0.68 -0.93 -4.11
CA VAL A 193 -1.56 -2.03 -3.75
C VAL A 193 -1.45 -3.11 -4.79
N HIS A 194 -1.19 -4.33 -4.33
CA HIS A 194 -1.04 -5.48 -5.20
C HIS A 194 -1.93 -6.62 -4.72
N LYS A 195 -2.40 -7.47 -5.64
CA LYS A 195 -3.03 -8.73 -5.27
C LYS A 195 -2.08 -9.57 -4.43
N ILE A 196 -2.62 -10.24 -3.44
CA ILE A 196 -1.91 -11.22 -2.60
C ILE A 196 -1.53 -12.44 -3.44
N VAL A 197 -2.37 -12.79 -4.43
CA VAL A 197 -2.08 -13.83 -5.42
C VAL A 197 -1.79 -13.14 -6.75
N GLN A 198 -0.53 -13.18 -7.16
CA GLN A 198 -0.07 -12.61 -8.43
C GLN A 198 0.17 -13.72 -9.44
N GLU A 199 -0.17 -13.49 -10.70
CA GLU A 199 0.29 -14.35 -11.79
C GLU A 199 1.63 -13.83 -12.30
N ASN A 200 2.62 -14.71 -12.42
CA ASN A 200 3.91 -14.33 -12.95
C ASN A 200 3.81 -14.23 -14.49
N PRO A 201 3.90 -13.03 -15.11
CA PRO A 201 3.78 -12.86 -16.56
C PRO A 201 4.83 -13.61 -17.38
N LEU A 202 5.95 -14.04 -16.79
CA LEU A 202 6.95 -14.84 -17.49
C LEU A 202 6.57 -16.31 -17.60
N THR A 203 5.72 -16.82 -16.70
CA THR A 203 5.47 -18.26 -16.55
C THR A 203 4.00 -18.64 -16.43
N GLY A 204 3.09 -17.69 -16.21
CA GLY A 204 1.68 -17.92 -15.88
C GLY A 204 1.44 -18.54 -14.49
N ARG A 205 2.48 -18.73 -13.68
CA ARG A 205 2.32 -19.37 -12.36
C ARG A 205 1.85 -18.39 -11.30
N LYS A 206 0.93 -18.85 -10.45
CA LYS A 206 0.44 -18.08 -9.30
C LYS A 206 1.47 -18.05 -8.16
N CYS A 207 1.69 -16.88 -7.62
CA CYS A 207 2.70 -16.57 -6.61
C CYS A 207 2.03 -15.90 -5.42
N LEU A 208 2.49 -16.22 -4.21
CA LEU A 208 2.08 -15.51 -3.00
C LEU A 208 2.90 -14.22 -2.85
N PHE A 209 2.30 -13.09 -3.22
CA PHE A 209 2.94 -11.77 -3.24
C PHE A 209 2.61 -10.98 -1.97
N VAL A 210 3.16 -11.43 -0.84
CA VAL A 210 3.07 -10.74 0.46
C VAL A 210 4.38 -10.87 1.20
N ASN A 211 4.86 -9.82 1.86
CA ASN A 211 6.11 -9.89 2.59
C ASN A 211 6.07 -9.04 3.86
N GLU A 212 6.86 -9.46 4.85
CA GLU A 212 6.91 -8.82 6.17
C GLU A 212 7.54 -7.42 6.15
N GLY A 213 8.38 -7.15 5.15
CA GLY A 213 9.12 -5.90 5.03
C GLY A 213 8.24 -4.72 4.60
N HIS A 214 7.32 -4.92 3.67
CA HIS A 214 6.62 -3.84 2.98
C HIS A 214 5.10 -3.85 3.17
N VAL A 215 4.47 -5.02 3.42
CA VAL A 215 3.01 -5.12 3.48
C VAL A 215 2.47 -4.58 4.79
N VAL A 216 1.45 -3.72 4.71
CA VAL A 216 0.85 -3.05 5.88
C VAL A 216 -0.47 -3.73 6.26
N GLU A 217 -1.40 -3.85 5.31
CA GLU A 217 -2.73 -4.39 5.56
C GLU A 217 -3.37 -4.96 4.28
N ILE A 218 -4.37 -5.83 4.46
CA ILE A 218 -5.21 -6.36 3.40
C ILE A 218 -6.42 -5.45 3.22
N VAL A 219 -6.61 -4.96 2.00
CA VAL A 219 -7.68 -4.04 1.63
C VAL A 219 -9.03 -4.70 1.85
N GLY A 220 -9.94 -3.99 2.51
CA GLY A 220 -11.33 -4.42 2.73
C GLY A 220 -11.55 -5.39 3.89
N LEU A 221 -10.49 -5.86 4.56
CA LEU A 221 -10.60 -6.66 5.78
C LEU A 221 -10.53 -5.80 7.04
N ALA A 222 -11.16 -6.27 8.12
CA ALA A 222 -10.97 -5.68 9.44
C ALA A 222 -9.50 -5.77 9.86
N GLN A 223 -8.99 -4.78 10.59
CA GLN A 223 -7.57 -4.67 10.92
C GLN A 223 -7.00 -5.92 11.61
N GLU A 224 -7.75 -6.51 12.55
CA GLU A 224 -7.33 -7.72 13.25
C GLU A 224 -7.24 -8.93 12.30
N GLU A 225 -8.25 -9.11 11.45
CA GLU A 225 -8.29 -10.20 10.46
C GLU A 225 -7.17 -10.06 9.43
N SER A 226 -6.95 -8.84 8.93
CA SER A 226 -5.85 -8.47 8.05
C SER A 226 -4.50 -8.87 8.67
N ARG A 227 -4.27 -8.48 9.93
CA ARG A 227 -3.03 -8.80 10.66
C ARG A 227 -2.82 -10.31 10.83
N GLU A 228 -3.85 -11.03 11.26
CA GLU A 228 -3.76 -12.48 11.46
C GLU A 228 -3.48 -13.23 10.15
N LEU A 229 -4.16 -12.84 9.08
CA LEU A 229 -3.99 -13.45 7.76
C LEU A 229 -2.60 -13.15 7.19
N LEU A 230 -2.11 -11.91 7.26
CA LEU A 230 -0.76 -11.54 6.83
C LEU A 230 0.32 -12.26 7.65
N ALA A 231 0.14 -12.39 8.97
CA ALA A 231 1.07 -13.13 9.83
C ALA A 231 1.09 -14.63 9.51
N MET A 232 -0.05 -15.21 9.13
CA MET A 232 -0.12 -16.60 8.68
C MET A 232 0.61 -16.78 7.34
N LEU A 233 0.29 -15.95 6.34
CA LEU A 233 0.90 -16.04 5.00
C LEU A 233 2.40 -15.77 5.01
N SER A 234 2.86 -14.77 5.79
CA SER A 234 4.28 -14.42 5.92
C SER A 234 5.09 -15.54 6.60
N ARG A 235 4.50 -16.22 7.60
CA ARG A 235 5.12 -17.42 8.20
C ARG A 235 5.13 -18.60 7.24
N HIS A 236 4.09 -18.75 6.42
CA HIS A 236 3.98 -19.86 5.48
C HIS A 236 5.00 -19.75 4.34
N VAL A 237 5.14 -18.58 3.72
CA VAL A 237 6.05 -18.39 2.58
C VAL A 237 7.52 -18.55 2.96
N THR A 238 7.87 -18.29 4.22
CA THR A 238 9.25 -18.35 4.72
C THR A 238 9.63 -19.70 5.34
N LYS A 239 8.79 -20.73 5.19
CA LYS A 239 9.09 -22.07 5.69
C LYS A 239 10.35 -22.67 5.02
N PRO A 240 11.18 -23.43 5.77
CA PRO A 240 12.45 -23.97 5.26
C PRO A 240 12.34 -24.77 3.97
N GLU A 241 11.25 -25.52 3.75
CA GLU A 241 11.06 -26.31 2.53
C GLU A 241 10.96 -25.46 1.25
N PHE A 242 10.63 -24.16 1.37
CA PHE A 242 10.55 -23.24 0.22
C PHE A 242 11.80 -22.38 0.06
N VAL A 243 12.79 -22.52 0.95
CA VAL A 243 13.91 -21.58 1.08
C VAL A 243 15.21 -22.15 0.52
N TYR A 244 15.79 -21.42 -0.41
CA TYR A 244 17.19 -21.57 -0.83
C TYR A 244 18.07 -20.60 -0.02
N ARG A 245 19.15 -21.10 0.58
CA ARG A 245 20.17 -20.28 1.26
C ARG A 245 21.43 -20.20 0.41
N HIS A 246 21.73 -19.00 -0.07
CA HIS A 246 22.97 -18.74 -0.78
C HIS A 246 24.08 -18.33 0.19
N ARG A 247 25.17 -19.10 0.16
CA ARG A 247 26.44 -18.76 0.81
C ARG A 247 27.34 -18.09 -0.21
N TRP A 248 27.56 -16.80 0.02
CA TRP A 248 28.33 -15.95 -0.88
C TRP A 248 29.80 -16.35 -0.93
N GLN A 249 30.42 -16.05 -2.06
CA GLN A 249 31.86 -15.94 -2.22
C GLN A 249 32.14 -14.76 -3.17
N GLY A 250 33.38 -14.27 -3.18
CA GLY A 250 33.79 -13.25 -4.14
C GLY A 250 33.61 -13.71 -5.59
N GLY A 251 33.09 -12.84 -6.45
CA GLY A 251 32.85 -13.13 -7.86
C GLY A 251 31.49 -13.79 -8.15
N ASP A 252 30.67 -14.07 -7.15
CA ASP A 252 29.32 -14.59 -7.39
C ASP A 252 28.39 -13.49 -7.92
N LEU A 253 27.64 -13.80 -8.97
CA LEU A 253 26.48 -13.03 -9.38
C LEU A 253 25.21 -13.87 -9.16
N LEU A 254 24.29 -13.35 -8.37
CA LEU A 254 22.94 -13.88 -8.28
C LEU A 254 21.98 -13.03 -9.10
N MET A 255 21.08 -13.68 -9.82
CA MET A 255 19.95 -13.06 -10.51
C MET A 255 18.66 -13.72 -10.03
N TRP A 256 17.62 -12.94 -9.73
CA TRP A 256 16.34 -13.51 -9.28
C TRP A 256 15.10 -12.78 -9.82
N ASP A 257 13.97 -13.50 -9.87
CA ASP A 257 12.65 -13.01 -10.26
C ASP A 257 11.92 -12.48 -9.02
N ASN A 258 11.74 -11.17 -8.96
CA ASN A 258 11.13 -10.48 -7.84
C ASN A 258 9.65 -10.86 -7.66
N VAL A 259 8.94 -11.32 -8.70
CA VAL A 259 7.54 -11.74 -8.53
C VAL A 259 7.42 -13.14 -7.95
N ALA A 260 8.36 -14.02 -8.29
CA ALA A 260 8.35 -15.41 -7.85
C ALA A 260 9.10 -15.65 -6.52
N THR A 261 9.77 -14.62 -5.97
CA THR A 261 10.66 -14.78 -4.82
C THR A 261 10.54 -13.67 -3.79
N GLN A 262 10.78 -14.04 -2.54
CA GLN A 262 11.12 -13.11 -1.45
C GLN A 262 12.53 -13.40 -0.99
N HIS A 263 13.22 -12.41 -0.42
CA HIS A 263 14.55 -12.62 0.09
C HIS A 263 14.84 -11.81 1.35
N ILE A 264 15.85 -12.28 2.09
CA ILE A 264 16.36 -11.65 3.31
C ILE A 264 17.89 -11.82 3.36
N ALA A 265 18.58 -10.79 3.84
CA ALA A 265 20.01 -10.83 4.12
C ALA A 265 20.29 -11.13 5.61
N GLU A 266 21.32 -11.92 5.88
CA GLU A 266 21.85 -12.09 7.23
C GLU A 266 22.81 -10.94 7.57
N PHE A 267 22.76 -10.45 8.81
CA PHE A 267 23.57 -9.33 9.31
C PHE A 267 24.46 -9.80 10.47
N ASP A 268 25.17 -10.91 10.26
CA ASP A 268 26.09 -11.55 11.19
C ASP A 268 27.53 -11.02 11.09
N TYR A 269 27.71 -9.84 10.49
CA TYR A 269 28.99 -9.17 10.30
C TYR A 269 28.89 -7.67 10.62
N ALA A 270 30.00 -7.08 11.03
CA ALA A 270 30.14 -5.64 11.24
C ALA A 270 31.58 -5.21 10.91
N LEU A 271 31.81 -3.91 10.72
CA LEU A 271 33.18 -3.40 10.55
C LEU A 271 34.07 -3.87 11.72
N PRO A 272 35.31 -4.34 11.46
CA PRO A 272 36.09 -4.19 10.22
C PRO A 272 35.80 -5.22 9.12
N GLN A 273 34.84 -6.14 9.28
CA GLN A 273 34.43 -7.05 8.22
C GLN A 273 33.63 -6.28 7.17
N ARG A 274 34.18 -6.20 5.97
CA ARG A 274 33.65 -5.38 4.88
C ARG A 274 32.78 -6.21 3.96
N ARG A 275 31.73 -5.57 3.45
CA ARG A 275 30.87 -6.12 2.40
C ARG A 275 30.69 -5.08 1.31
N TYR A 276 30.90 -5.47 0.05
CA TYR A 276 30.74 -4.61 -1.11
C TYR A 276 30.09 -5.40 -2.25
N LEU A 277 28.84 -5.06 -2.55
CA LEU A 277 28.06 -5.67 -3.62
C LEU A 277 27.51 -4.59 -4.56
N LEU A 278 27.35 -4.94 -5.83
CA LEU A 278 26.76 -4.09 -6.84
C LEU A 278 25.40 -4.66 -7.26
N ARG A 279 24.32 -3.87 -7.18
CA ARG A 279 22.98 -4.30 -7.59
C ARG A 279 22.52 -3.53 -8.82
N THR A 280 22.05 -4.25 -9.83
CA THR A 280 21.19 -3.69 -10.88
C THR A 280 19.78 -4.24 -10.72
N THR A 281 18.78 -3.42 -11.01
CA THR A 281 17.37 -3.77 -10.84
C THR A 281 16.65 -3.55 -12.16
N ARG A 282 15.91 -4.57 -12.61
CA ARG A 282 15.11 -4.50 -13.83
C ARG A 282 13.82 -3.74 -13.54
N GLU A 283 13.47 -2.83 -14.44
CA GLU A 283 12.24 -2.04 -14.39
C GLU A 283 11.02 -2.95 -14.25
N GLY A 284 10.08 -2.51 -13.43
CA GLY A 284 8.81 -3.18 -13.24
C GLY A 284 7.88 -3.05 -14.44
N VAL A 285 6.87 -3.91 -14.46
CA VAL A 285 5.66 -3.73 -15.27
C VAL A 285 4.50 -3.82 -14.28
N ALA A 286 3.48 -2.97 -14.41
CA ALA A 286 2.31 -3.07 -13.57
C ALA A 286 1.71 -4.48 -13.68
N LEU A 287 1.65 -5.20 -12.55
CA LEU A 287 1.20 -6.58 -12.52
C LEU A 287 -0.33 -6.59 -12.41
N ALA A 288 -1.00 -6.69 -13.56
CA ALA A 288 -2.41 -7.05 -13.77
C ALA A 288 -3.36 -6.82 -12.57
N TRP A 289 -3.49 -5.56 -12.19
CA TRP A 289 -4.73 -4.92 -11.74
C TRP A 289 -4.55 -3.42 -11.95
N THR A 290 -4.22 -3.03 -13.19
CA THR A 290 -4.37 -1.65 -13.59
C THR A 290 -5.86 -1.44 -13.79
N VAL A 291 -6.48 -0.68 -12.89
CA VAL A 291 -7.69 0.02 -13.26
C VAL A 291 -7.20 1.13 -14.20
N ASP A 292 -7.11 0.81 -15.48
CA ASP A 292 -6.81 1.80 -16.51
C ASP A 292 -7.94 2.83 -16.45
N PHE A 293 -7.63 4.03 -15.97
CA PHE A 293 -8.56 5.16 -16.06
C PHE A 293 -8.81 5.43 -17.54
N LYS A 294 -9.94 4.95 -18.02
CA LYS A 294 -10.36 5.16 -19.40
C LYS A 294 -10.67 6.64 -19.57
N ASP A 295 -9.95 7.31 -20.48
CA ASP A 295 -10.32 8.67 -20.86
C ASP A 295 -11.60 8.63 -21.71
N TYR A 296 -12.76 8.74 -21.05
CA TYR A 296 -14.06 8.74 -21.68
C TYR A 296 -14.24 9.86 -22.70
N TYR A 297 -13.56 11.01 -22.55
CA TYR A 297 -13.61 12.08 -23.54
C TYR A 297 -12.83 11.70 -24.79
N ALA A 298 -11.68 11.05 -24.64
CA ALA A 298 -10.91 10.52 -25.76
C ALA A 298 -11.64 9.37 -26.49
N ILE A 299 -12.27 8.45 -25.76
CA ILE A 299 -13.11 7.38 -26.32
C ILE A 299 -14.27 7.96 -27.12
N MET A 300 -14.90 9.01 -26.57
CA MET A 300 -16.01 9.72 -27.22
C MET A 300 -15.55 10.70 -28.31
N GLY A 301 -14.25 10.95 -28.47
CA GLY A 301 -13.70 11.90 -29.43
C GLY A 301 -14.20 13.34 -29.25
N VAL A 302 -14.47 13.76 -28.02
CA VAL A 302 -14.95 15.10 -27.66
C VAL A 302 -14.01 15.79 -26.68
N SER A 303 -14.10 17.11 -26.56
CA SER A 303 -13.33 17.88 -25.57
C SER A 303 -13.81 17.61 -24.14
N ARG A 304 -12.95 17.81 -23.14
CA ARG A 304 -13.31 17.73 -21.71
C ARG A 304 -14.34 18.80 -21.31
N ASP A 305 -14.35 19.93 -22.00
CA ASP A 305 -15.34 21.01 -21.80
C ASP A 305 -16.66 20.78 -22.56
N ALA A 306 -16.80 19.68 -23.29
CA ALA A 306 -17.93 19.45 -24.20
C ALA A 306 -19.29 19.57 -23.48
N ALA A 307 -20.23 20.25 -24.12
CA ALA A 307 -21.61 20.37 -23.64
C ALA A 307 -22.33 19.02 -23.75
N GLN A 308 -23.38 18.82 -22.94
CA GLN A 308 -24.16 17.57 -22.93
C GLN A 308 -24.70 17.16 -24.32
N ASP A 309 -25.12 18.13 -25.13
CA ASP A 309 -25.59 17.88 -26.49
C ASP A 309 -24.50 17.43 -27.47
N GLU A 310 -23.24 17.79 -27.22
CA GLU A 310 -22.10 17.31 -28.00
C GLU A 310 -21.76 15.86 -27.66
N ILE A 311 -21.72 15.52 -26.36
CA ILE A 311 -21.52 14.14 -25.87
C ILE A 311 -22.60 13.22 -26.46
N LYS A 312 -23.87 13.63 -26.41
CA LYS A 312 -25.00 12.87 -26.97
C LYS A 312 -24.91 12.69 -28.48
N ARG A 313 -24.46 13.71 -29.23
CA ARG A 313 -24.27 13.61 -30.68
C ARG A 313 -23.12 12.66 -31.02
N SER A 314 -22.01 12.72 -30.27
CA SER A 314 -20.88 11.83 -30.50
C SER A 314 -21.24 10.37 -30.21
N TYR A 315 -21.96 10.10 -29.11
CA TYR A 315 -22.44 8.75 -28.78
C TYR A 315 -23.27 8.16 -29.91
N ARG A 316 -24.26 8.90 -30.43
CA ARG A 316 -25.10 8.41 -31.55
C ARG A 316 -24.30 8.08 -32.81
N LYS A 317 -23.24 8.85 -33.09
CA LYS A 317 -22.36 8.63 -34.24
C LYS A 317 -21.50 7.38 -34.05
N LEU A 318 -20.88 7.23 -32.88
CA LEU A 318 -19.98 6.11 -32.56
C LEU A 318 -20.76 4.81 -32.35
N ALA A 319 -21.90 4.84 -31.66
CA ALA A 319 -22.78 3.70 -31.48
C ALA A 319 -23.29 3.15 -32.82
N ARG A 320 -23.61 4.01 -33.79
CA ARG A 320 -23.98 3.56 -35.15
C ARG A 320 -22.79 2.98 -35.93
N LYS A 321 -21.58 3.48 -35.68
CA LYS A 321 -20.35 3.02 -36.35
C LYS A 321 -19.90 1.65 -35.85
N TYR A 322 -20.00 1.39 -34.55
CA TYR A 322 -19.53 0.16 -33.92
C TYR A 322 -20.66 -0.83 -33.57
N HIS A 323 -21.87 -0.60 -34.06
CA HIS A 323 -23.00 -1.49 -33.77
C HIS A 323 -22.71 -2.93 -34.28
N PRO A 324 -22.94 -3.98 -33.47
CA PRO A 324 -22.63 -5.36 -33.84
C PRO A 324 -23.27 -5.83 -35.16
N ASP A 325 -24.47 -5.34 -35.45
CA ASP A 325 -25.19 -5.69 -36.69
C ASP A 325 -24.76 -4.87 -37.93
N VAL A 326 -23.89 -3.87 -37.78
CA VAL A 326 -23.54 -2.91 -38.84
C VAL A 326 -22.04 -2.88 -39.14
N SER A 327 -21.19 -3.21 -38.16
CA SER A 327 -19.74 -3.15 -38.29
C SER A 327 -19.13 -4.52 -38.55
N ASP A 328 -18.29 -4.64 -39.57
CA ASP A 328 -17.51 -5.85 -39.88
C ASP A 328 -16.15 -5.88 -39.14
N ASP A 329 -15.87 -4.89 -38.29
CA ASP A 329 -14.62 -4.76 -37.52
C ASP A 329 -14.60 -5.77 -36.36
N PRO A 330 -13.57 -6.64 -36.25
CA PRO A 330 -13.46 -7.61 -35.16
C PRO A 330 -13.36 -6.97 -33.77
N GLU A 331 -12.99 -5.69 -33.66
CA GLU A 331 -12.97 -4.93 -32.40
C GLU A 331 -14.26 -4.11 -32.17
N ALA A 332 -15.26 -4.18 -33.06
CA ALA A 332 -16.46 -3.35 -32.99
C ALA A 332 -17.25 -3.53 -31.69
N GLU A 333 -17.40 -4.77 -31.24
CA GLU A 333 -18.14 -5.08 -30.02
C GLU A 333 -17.49 -4.46 -28.78
N ASP A 334 -16.17 -4.55 -28.67
CA ASP A 334 -15.42 -3.97 -27.55
C ASP A 334 -15.46 -2.44 -27.59
N ARG A 335 -15.31 -1.84 -28.77
CA ARG A 335 -15.45 -0.38 -28.97
C ARG A 335 -16.86 0.11 -28.67
N PHE A 336 -17.89 -0.68 -28.98
CA PHE A 336 -19.27 -0.36 -28.68
C PHE A 336 -19.52 -0.33 -27.16
N LYS A 337 -18.98 -1.32 -26.44
CA LYS A 337 -19.02 -1.37 -24.97
C LYS A 337 -18.30 -0.18 -24.34
N GLU A 338 -17.08 0.15 -24.80
CA GLU A 338 -16.32 1.31 -24.33
C GLU A 338 -17.07 2.63 -24.52
N VAL A 339 -17.70 2.82 -25.69
CA VAL A 339 -18.48 4.02 -26.01
C VAL A 339 -19.77 4.10 -25.20
N GLY A 340 -20.41 2.96 -24.93
CA GLY A 340 -21.55 2.86 -24.03
C GLY A 340 -21.21 3.28 -22.60
N GLU A 341 -20.12 2.71 -22.06
CA GLU A 341 -19.60 3.04 -20.72
C GLU A 341 -19.28 4.54 -20.59
N ALA A 342 -18.56 5.10 -21.57
CA ALA A 342 -18.22 6.51 -21.61
C ALA A 342 -19.47 7.42 -21.62
N TYR A 343 -20.48 7.06 -22.41
CA TYR A 343 -21.73 7.82 -22.45
C TYR A 343 -22.52 7.72 -21.15
N GLU A 344 -22.58 6.55 -20.51
CA GLU A 344 -23.28 6.38 -19.22
C GLU A 344 -22.70 7.26 -18.11
N VAL A 345 -21.39 7.48 -18.11
CA VAL A 345 -20.71 8.36 -17.15
C VAL A 345 -20.86 9.83 -17.53
N LEU A 346 -20.60 10.19 -18.79
CA LEU A 346 -20.57 11.59 -19.20
C LEU A 346 -21.95 12.23 -19.37
N LYS A 347 -23.02 11.45 -19.59
CA LYS A 347 -24.40 11.96 -19.73
C LYS A 347 -25.03 12.41 -18.42
N ASP A 348 -24.55 11.88 -17.30
CA ASP A 348 -25.08 12.14 -15.97
C ASP A 348 -24.20 13.21 -15.28
N PRO A 349 -24.75 14.37 -14.88
CA PRO A 349 -23.95 15.44 -14.28
C PRO A 349 -23.22 15.03 -13.00
N GLU A 350 -23.79 14.14 -12.18
CA GLU A 350 -23.17 13.65 -10.94
C GLU A 350 -22.04 12.69 -11.24
N LYS A 351 -22.26 11.72 -12.14
CA LYS A 351 -21.20 10.79 -12.56
C LYS A 351 -20.08 11.49 -13.30
N ARG A 352 -20.40 12.47 -14.15
CA ARG A 352 -19.42 13.29 -14.87
C ARG A 352 -18.58 14.14 -13.90
N ALA A 353 -19.21 14.82 -12.94
CA ALA A 353 -18.47 15.63 -11.98
C ALA A 353 -17.57 14.78 -11.07
N ALA A 354 -18.05 13.61 -10.64
CA ALA A 354 -17.24 12.62 -9.94
C ALA A 354 -16.04 12.19 -10.81
N TYR A 355 -16.30 11.76 -12.05
CA TYR A 355 -15.26 11.36 -13.01
C TYR A 355 -14.23 12.47 -13.28
N ASP A 356 -14.67 13.73 -13.42
CA ASP A 356 -13.79 14.87 -13.68
C ASP A 356 -12.91 15.23 -12.48
N GLN A 357 -13.48 15.23 -11.26
CA GLN A 357 -12.73 15.46 -10.02
C GLN A 357 -11.65 14.40 -9.82
N LEU A 358 -12.04 13.16 -10.10
CA LEU A 358 -11.21 11.98 -9.99
C LEU A 358 -10.13 11.92 -11.08
N GLY A 359 -10.43 12.41 -12.28
CA GLY A 359 -9.50 12.53 -13.40
C GLY A 359 -8.57 13.74 -13.36
N ALA A 360 -8.82 14.76 -12.52
CA ALA A 360 -8.01 15.97 -12.45
C ALA A 360 -6.59 15.75 -11.86
N GLN A 361 -6.41 14.69 -11.07
CA GLN A 361 -5.12 14.30 -10.49
C GLN A 361 -4.47 13.14 -11.23
N TRP A 362 -5.17 12.58 -12.23
CA TRP A 362 -4.72 11.42 -12.98
C TRP A 362 -3.73 11.81 -14.08
N GLN A 363 -2.64 11.05 -14.21
CA GLN A 363 -1.72 11.12 -15.34
C GLN A 363 -1.74 9.80 -16.11
N SER A 364 -1.58 9.85 -17.44
CA SER A 364 -1.54 8.66 -18.29
C SER A 364 -0.55 7.62 -17.74
N GLY A 365 -1.04 6.42 -17.43
CA GLY A 365 -0.26 5.33 -16.81
C GLY A 365 -0.28 5.29 -15.27
N GLN A 366 -1.07 6.12 -14.59
CA GLN A 366 -1.36 5.97 -13.16
C GLN A 366 -2.61 5.11 -12.92
N ASP A 367 -2.55 4.24 -11.91
CA ASP A 367 -3.72 3.52 -11.41
C ASP A 367 -4.74 4.50 -10.83
N PHE A 368 -5.99 4.36 -11.26
CA PHE A 368 -7.05 5.13 -10.67
C PHE A 368 -7.67 4.38 -9.49
N ARG A 369 -7.54 4.97 -8.31
CA ARG A 369 -8.40 4.68 -7.17
C ARG A 369 -8.98 6.01 -6.69
N PRO A 370 -10.29 6.08 -6.45
CA PRO A 370 -10.83 7.21 -5.73
C PRO A 370 -10.08 7.28 -4.39
N PRO A 371 -9.44 8.41 -4.04
CA PRO A 371 -8.83 8.58 -2.73
C PRO A 371 -9.82 8.14 -1.63
N PRO A 372 -9.36 7.56 -0.51
CA PRO A 372 -10.20 7.52 0.68
C PRO A 372 -10.80 8.92 0.85
N ASP A 373 -12.12 9.00 1.02
CA ASP A 373 -12.80 10.27 1.21
C ASP A 373 -12.90 11.19 -0.01
N TRP A 374 -12.71 10.68 -1.23
CA TRP A 374 -12.92 11.47 -2.46
C TRP A 374 -14.32 12.10 -2.56
N ASP A 375 -15.31 11.43 -1.96
CA ASP A 375 -16.71 11.84 -1.86
C ASP A 375 -17.00 12.71 -0.63
N GLN A 376 -15.99 13.03 0.19
CA GLN A 376 -16.17 13.98 1.29
C GLN A 376 -16.47 15.37 0.77
N GLY A 377 -17.52 15.98 1.34
CA GLY A 377 -18.01 17.27 0.89
C GLY A 377 -18.76 17.22 -0.45
N PHE A 378 -18.88 16.06 -1.11
CA PHE A 378 -19.76 15.91 -2.28
C PHE A 378 -21.18 15.56 -1.85
N GLU A 379 -22.13 16.17 -2.53
CA GLU A 379 -23.55 15.96 -2.32
C GLU A 379 -24.16 15.25 -3.53
N PHE A 380 -24.70 14.05 -3.30
CA PHE A 380 -25.31 13.21 -4.34
C PHE A 380 -26.81 13.04 -4.10
N ARG A 381 -27.59 12.92 -5.19
CA ARG A 381 -29.02 12.58 -5.16
C ARG A 381 -29.22 11.09 -4.93
N ASP A 382 -30.29 10.72 -4.22
CA ASP A 382 -30.75 9.33 -4.13
C ASP A 382 -31.50 8.91 -5.42
N ALA A 383 -30.76 8.79 -6.52
CA ALA A 383 -31.31 8.38 -7.81
C ALA A 383 -31.18 6.86 -7.98
N GLY A 384 -32.31 6.14 -7.88
CA GLY A 384 -32.38 4.71 -8.19
C GLY A 384 -31.83 4.41 -9.59
N HIS A 385 -30.76 3.61 -9.64
CA HIS A 385 -30.11 3.29 -10.90
C HIS A 385 -31.04 2.54 -11.88
N HIS A 386 -30.96 2.94 -13.15
CA HIS A 386 -31.47 2.13 -14.26
C HIS A 386 -30.50 0.99 -14.52
N GLN A 387 -30.93 -0.20 -14.10
CA GLN A 387 -30.25 -1.47 -14.33
C GLN A 387 -30.41 -1.89 -15.79
N ALA A 388 -29.64 -1.25 -16.68
CA ALA A 388 -29.36 -1.79 -17.99
C ALA A 388 -27.84 -1.82 -18.14
N ASP A 389 -27.29 -3.04 -18.24
CA ASP A 389 -25.93 -3.37 -18.67
C ASP A 389 -24.75 -3.15 -17.69
N ALA A 390 -24.99 -3.01 -16.38
CA ALA A 390 -23.91 -2.94 -15.37
C ALA A 390 -22.96 -4.17 -15.38
N GLU A 391 -23.47 -5.36 -15.70
CA GLU A 391 -22.66 -6.61 -15.76
C GLU A 391 -21.72 -6.68 -16.98
N GLN A 392 -21.77 -5.72 -17.90
CA GLN A 392 -20.97 -5.68 -19.13
C GLN A 392 -19.93 -4.54 -19.17
N PHE A 393 -19.87 -3.71 -18.12
CA PHE A 393 -18.94 -2.58 -18.03
C PHE A 393 -17.65 -2.94 -17.28
N SER A 394 -16.62 -2.11 -17.41
CA SER A 394 -15.31 -2.35 -16.81
C SER A 394 -15.31 -2.29 -15.27
N ASP A 395 -14.35 -2.99 -14.65
CA ASP A 395 -14.08 -2.96 -13.21
C ASP A 395 -13.90 -1.53 -12.66
N PHE A 396 -13.44 -0.57 -13.48
CA PHE A 396 -13.38 0.86 -13.15
C PHE A 396 -14.77 1.44 -12.89
N PHE A 397 -15.72 1.20 -13.80
CA PHE A 397 -17.10 1.65 -13.70
C PHE A 397 -17.79 1.03 -12.49
N GLU A 398 -17.59 -0.27 -12.27
CA GLU A 398 -18.12 -0.97 -11.09
C GLU A 398 -17.51 -0.43 -9.78
N SER A 399 -16.21 -0.13 -9.76
CA SER A 399 -15.55 0.41 -8.55
C SER A 399 -16.02 1.81 -8.17
N LEU A 400 -16.40 2.63 -9.16
CA LEU A 400 -16.78 4.02 -8.96
C LEU A 400 -18.30 4.21 -8.78
N PHE A 401 -19.11 3.38 -9.42
CA PHE A 401 -20.58 3.54 -9.48
C PHE A 401 -21.35 2.28 -9.07
N GLY A 402 -20.69 1.17 -8.72
CA GLY A 402 -21.31 -0.15 -8.54
C GLY A 402 -21.91 -0.46 -7.16
N ALA A 403 -22.01 0.50 -6.22
CA ALA A 403 -22.43 0.17 -4.85
C ALA A 403 -23.42 1.17 -4.20
N ARG A 404 -24.73 1.04 -4.49
CA ARG A 404 -25.83 1.11 -3.49
C ARG A 404 -27.22 0.92 -4.10
N GLY A 405 -28.03 0.01 -3.51
CA GLY A 405 -29.50 0.13 -3.51
C GLY A 405 -30.28 -0.96 -4.26
N ARG A 406 -30.69 -2.01 -3.53
CA ARG A 406 -31.78 -2.94 -3.91
C ARG A 406 -33.11 -2.33 -3.46
N GLY A 407 -33.99 -1.97 -4.39
CA GLY A 407 -35.36 -1.49 -4.10
C GLY A 407 -36.10 -1.06 -5.37
N GLY A 408 -37.22 -1.72 -5.66
CA GLY A 408 -37.86 -1.75 -6.98
C GLY A 408 -38.98 -0.72 -7.26
N GLY A 409 -39.43 -0.74 -8.53
CA GLY A 409 -40.78 -0.39 -8.96
C GLY A 409 -40.94 0.99 -9.60
N ARG A 410 -41.06 1.05 -10.93
CA ARG A 410 -41.59 2.19 -11.69
C ARG A 410 -43.11 2.14 -11.73
N THR A 411 -43.78 3.23 -11.34
CA THR A 411 -45.16 3.55 -11.77
C THR A 411 -45.26 5.05 -12.05
N HIS A 412 -45.80 5.40 -13.22
CA HIS A 412 -46.05 6.76 -13.69
C HIS A 412 -47.38 7.29 -13.12
N HIS A 413 -47.42 8.52 -12.56
CA HIS A 413 -48.51 9.53 -12.72
C HIS A 413 -48.16 10.88 -12.03
N GLN A 414 -48.88 11.95 -12.40
CA GLN A 414 -48.52 13.38 -12.33
C GLN A 414 -48.67 14.12 -10.96
N PHE A 415 -47.71 15.06 -10.76
CA PHE A 415 -47.66 16.34 -10.00
C PHE A 415 -47.76 16.41 -8.45
N ARG A 416 -46.79 17.16 -7.89
CA ARG A 416 -46.33 17.32 -6.49
C ARG A 416 -45.54 16.13 -5.96
N ALA A 417 -44.24 16.15 -6.23
CA ALA A 417 -43.27 15.22 -5.65
C ALA A 417 -42.38 15.99 -4.67
N ARG A 418 -42.20 15.43 -3.47
CA ARG A 418 -41.16 15.87 -2.53
C ARG A 418 -39.80 15.77 -3.22
N GLY A 419 -38.91 16.71 -2.92
CA GLY A 419 -37.55 16.66 -3.42
C GLY A 419 -36.79 15.43 -2.93
N GLU A 420 -35.77 15.05 -3.68
CA GLU A 420 -34.97 13.85 -3.40
C GLU A 420 -34.09 14.05 -2.16
N ASP A 421 -33.92 12.99 -1.37
CA ASP A 421 -32.98 13.00 -0.26
C ASP A 421 -31.56 12.98 -0.81
N HIS A 422 -30.66 13.71 -0.14
CA HIS A 422 -29.26 13.81 -0.53
C HIS A 422 -28.35 13.23 0.57
N HIS A 423 -27.15 12.82 0.17
CA HIS A 423 -26.14 12.26 1.07
C HIS A 423 -24.80 12.93 0.88
N ALA A 424 -24.06 13.13 1.98
CA ALA A 424 -22.68 13.58 1.96
C ALA A 424 -21.88 12.97 3.12
N LYS A 425 -20.58 12.79 2.94
CA LYS A 425 -19.66 12.45 4.04
C LYS A 425 -18.97 13.71 4.57
N VAL A 426 -18.81 13.77 5.88
CA VAL A 426 -18.21 14.92 6.57
C VAL A 426 -17.24 14.46 7.64
N SER A 427 -16.07 15.09 7.67
CA SER A 427 -15.06 14.86 8.70
C SER A 427 -15.27 15.77 9.91
N VAL A 428 -15.11 15.23 11.10
CA VAL A 428 -15.32 15.91 12.38
C VAL A 428 -14.17 15.59 13.34
N GLU A 429 -13.78 16.55 14.17
CA GLU A 429 -12.74 16.32 15.19
C GLU A 429 -13.24 15.43 16.32
N LEU A 430 -12.34 14.64 16.92
CA LEU A 430 -12.69 13.79 18.06
C LEU A 430 -13.27 14.62 19.21
N GLU A 431 -12.70 15.79 19.49
CA GLU A 431 -13.12 16.73 20.55
C GLU A 431 -14.57 17.20 20.39
N ASP A 432 -15.06 17.28 19.15
CA ASP A 432 -16.45 17.67 18.87
C ASP A 432 -17.42 16.59 19.33
N SER A 433 -17.02 15.32 19.28
CA SER A 433 -17.80 14.24 19.87
C SER A 433 -17.88 14.35 21.41
N TYR A 434 -16.91 15.00 22.07
CA TYR A 434 -16.90 15.14 23.52
C TYR A 434 -17.76 16.29 24.02
N THR A 435 -17.72 17.42 23.33
CA THR A 435 -18.36 18.66 23.75
C THR A 435 -19.69 18.91 23.04
N GLY A 436 -19.85 18.40 21.82
CA GLY A 436 -20.85 18.86 20.87
C GLY A 436 -20.46 20.23 20.32
N ALA A 437 -20.48 20.38 18.99
CA ALA A 437 -20.01 21.60 18.33
C ALA A 437 -20.98 22.06 17.24
N GLN A 438 -20.93 23.35 16.90
CA GLN A 438 -21.45 23.84 15.63
C GLN A 438 -20.29 23.90 14.63
N ARG A 439 -20.51 23.36 13.44
CA ARG A 439 -19.54 23.33 12.36
C ARG A 439 -20.16 23.86 11.08
N ALA A 440 -19.46 24.79 10.43
CA ALA A 440 -19.79 25.18 9.07
C ALA A 440 -19.21 24.11 8.13
N ILE A 441 -20.09 23.41 7.42
CA ILE A 441 -19.74 22.35 6.48
C ILE A 441 -20.02 22.87 5.07
N THR A 442 -19.00 22.90 4.23
CA THR A 442 -19.14 23.28 2.82
C THR A 442 -19.34 22.01 2.00
N LEU A 443 -20.42 21.99 1.22
CA LEU A 443 -20.77 20.93 0.29
C LEU A 443 -20.69 21.44 -1.14
N ARG A 444 -20.34 20.55 -2.06
CA ARG A 444 -20.25 20.74 -3.50
C ARG A 444 -21.27 19.85 -4.18
N ALA A 445 -22.11 20.45 -5.02
CA ALA A 445 -23.07 19.73 -5.84
C ALA A 445 -22.91 20.13 -7.32
N PRO A 446 -22.98 19.18 -8.26
CA PRO A 446 -22.97 19.50 -9.68
C PRO A 446 -24.31 20.08 -10.14
N GLU A 447 -24.25 21.19 -10.87
CA GLU A 447 -25.40 21.83 -11.53
C GLU A 447 -25.16 21.94 -13.04
N LEU A 448 -26.22 21.77 -13.83
CA LEU A 448 -26.19 21.98 -15.28
C LEU A 448 -26.56 23.43 -15.59
N THR A 449 -25.73 24.14 -16.36
CA THR A 449 -26.01 25.50 -16.83
C THR A 449 -27.01 25.50 -17.99
N GLU A 450 -27.61 26.66 -18.32
CA GLU A 450 -28.50 26.81 -19.47
C GLU A 450 -27.83 26.42 -20.80
N ASP A 451 -26.51 26.62 -20.89
CA ASP A 451 -25.67 26.25 -22.04
C ASP A 451 -25.28 24.76 -22.07
N GLY A 452 -25.75 23.95 -21.10
CA GLY A 452 -25.54 22.50 -21.07
C GLY A 452 -24.17 22.04 -20.54
N HIS A 453 -23.45 22.90 -19.81
CA HIS A 453 -22.20 22.57 -19.13
C HIS A 453 -22.43 22.18 -17.66
N VAL A 454 -21.60 21.29 -17.12
CA VAL A 454 -21.64 20.90 -15.70
C VAL A 454 -20.68 21.79 -14.91
N ILE A 455 -21.18 22.44 -13.86
CA ILE A 455 -20.38 23.24 -12.92
C ILE A 455 -20.57 22.75 -11.49
N LEU A 456 -19.55 22.87 -10.64
CA LEU A 456 -19.67 22.59 -9.20
C LEU A 456 -20.13 23.84 -8.47
N ARG A 457 -21.28 23.77 -7.79
CA ARG A 457 -21.77 24.82 -6.92
C ARG A 457 -21.48 24.50 -5.47
N GLU A 458 -20.85 25.43 -4.78
CA GLU A 458 -20.61 25.34 -3.34
C GLU A 458 -21.77 25.92 -2.55
N ARG A 459 -22.12 25.26 -1.45
CA ARG A 459 -23.02 25.79 -0.42
C ARG A 459 -22.54 25.39 0.96
N THR A 460 -22.60 26.34 1.91
CA THR A 460 -22.16 26.12 3.28
C THR A 460 -23.37 26.00 4.22
N LEU A 461 -23.37 24.95 5.05
CA LEU A 461 -24.41 24.65 6.02
C LEU A 461 -23.85 24.69 7.44
N ASN A 462 -24.57 25.32 8.36
CA ASN A 462 -24.23 25.27 9.79
C ASN A 462 -24.86 24.04 10.43
N VAL A 463 -24.03 23.06 10.77
CA VAL A 463 -24.45 21.76 11.26
C VAL A 463 -24.13 21.63 12.74
N ARG A 464 -25.11 21.18 13.51
CA ARG A 464 -24.93 20.87 14.93
C ARG A 464 -24.47 19.43 15.08
N VAL A 465 -23.19 19.25 15.40
CA VAL A 465 -22.61 17.95 15.74
C VAL A 465 -23.05 17.58 17.16
N PRO A 466 -23.81 16.49 17.34
CA PRO A 466 -24.27 16.09 18.66
C PRO A 466 -23.12 15.51 19.49
N LYS A 467 -23.14 15.81 20.78
CA LYS A 467 -22.24 15.15 21.75
C LYS A 467 -22.45 13.63 21.71
N GLY A 468 -21.34 12.90 21.64
CA GLY A 468 -21.30 11.45 21.56
C GLY A 468 -21.46 10.87 20.16
N ILE A 469 -21.34 11.70 19.11
CA ILE A 469 -21.30 11.23 17.72
C ILE A 469 -20.14 10.25 17.54
N ARG A 470 -20.37 9.18 16.80
CA ARG A 470 -19.35 8.19 16.43
C ARG A 470 -19.13 8.21 14.93
N SER A 471 -17.96 7.73 14.52
CA SER A 471 -17.71 7.46 13.10
C SER A 471 -18.79 6.53 12.51
N GLY A 472 -19.23 6.82 11.30
CA GLY A 472 -20.30 6.14 10.58
C GLY A 472 -21.74 6.56 10.95
N GLN A 473 -21.96 7.41 11.96
CA GLN A 473 -23.30 7.87 12.30
C GLN A 473 -23.80 8.96 11.35
N LYS A 474 -25.12 9.01 11.12
CA LYS A 474 -25.76 9.99 10.23
C LYS A 474 -26.43 11.14 10.97
N ILE A 475 -26.20 12.37 10.53
CA ILE A 475 -26.92 13.58 10.95
C ILE A 475 -27.92 13.94 9.85
N ARG A 476 -29.21 14.02 10.19
CA ARG A 476 -30.27 14.44 9.26
C ARG A 476 -30.52 15.94 9.36
N LEU A 477 -30.47 16.62 8.22
CA LEU A 477 -30.82 18.03 8.04
C LEU A 477 -32.11 18.10 7.23
N ALA A 478 -33.23 18.35 7.92
CA ALA A 478 -34.55 18.33 7.31
C ALA A 478 -34.72 19.46 6.29
N GLY A 479 -35.28 19.14 5.12
CA GLY A 479 -35.54 20.11 4.04
C GLY A 479 -34.28 20.68 3.37
N GLN A 480 -33.10 20.11 3.63
CA GLN A 480 -31.83 20.53 3.03
C GLN A 480 -31.38 19.65 1.86
N GLY A 481 -32.18 18.66 1.44
CA GLY A 481 -31.94 17.85 0.24
C GLY A 481 -32.35 18.59 -1.05
N GLY A 482 -32.70 17.83 -2.09
CA GLY A 482 -33.08 18.36 -3.39
C GLY A 482 -34.38 19.19 -3.34
N PRO A 483 -34.57 20.17 -4.26
CA PRO A 483 -35.81 20.92 -4.34
C PRO A 483 -36.98 20.03 -4.79
N GLY A 484 -38.15 20.21 -4.20
CA GLY A 484 -39.38 19.55 -4.64
C GLY A 484 -39.91 20.11 -5.98
N LEU A 485 -40.73 19.31 -6.69
CA LEU A 485 -41.39 19.78 -7.91
C LEU A 485 -42.72 20.49 -7.59
N GLY A 486 -42.86 21.75 -8.04
CA GLY A 486 -44.03 22.58 -7.77
C GLY A 486 -44.01 23.13 -6.33
N ASP A 487 -45.12 23.01 -5.60
CA ASP A 487 -45.19 23.35 -4.16
C ASP A 487 -44.70 22.20 -3.25
N GLY A 488 -43.94 21.24 -3.78
CA GLY A 488 -43.43 20.09 -3.01
C GLY A 488 -42.33 20.53 -2.04
N GLU A 489 -42.34 19.97 -0.82
CA GLU A 489 -41.26 20.19 0.15
C GLU A 489 -39.92 19.64 -0.38
N SER A 490 -38.80 20.24 0.03
CA SER A 490 -37.47 19.69 -0.27
C SER A 490 -37.25 18.33 0.40
N GLY A 491 -36.35 17.54 -0.17
CA GLY A 491 -35.83 16.33 0.48
C GLY A 491 -34.97 16.67 1.69
N ASP A 492 -34.44 15.66 2.36
CA ASP A 492 -33.53 15.81 3.50
C ASP A 492 -32.09 15.53 3.10
N LEU A 493 -31.14 16.13 3.82
CA LEU A 493 -29.73 15.87 3.66
C LEU A 493 -29.21 15.02 4.82
N TYR A 494 -28.58 13.90 4.53
CA TYR A 494 -28.00 12.99 5.50
C TYR A 494 -26.48 13.03 5.45
N LEU A 495 -25.87 13.58 6.50
CA LEU A 495 -24.43 13.67 6.65
C LEU A 495 -23.89 12.46 7.40
N GLN A 496 -23.13 11.59 6.75
CA GLN A 496 -22.38 10.53 7.41
C GLN A 496 -21.11 11.12 8.01
N VAL A 497 -20.96 11.00 9.32
CA VAL A 497 -19.83 11.56 10.08
C VAL A 497 -18.69 10.57 10.10
N GLU A 498 -17.49 11.04 9.79
CA GLU A 498 -16.24 10.34 10.03
C GLU A 498 -15.36 11.16 10.99
N LEU A 499 -14.63 10.47 11.87
CA LEU A 499 -13.73 11.14 12.80
C LEU A 499 -12.36 11.30 12.17
N ASN A 500 -11.80 12.51 12.22
CA ASN A 500 -10.46 12.75 11.74
C ASN A 500 -9.44 11.86 12.47
N PRO A 501 -8.45 11.29 11.75
CA PRO A 501 -7.33 10.60 12.38
C PRO A 501 -6.63 11.51 13.39
N HIS A 502 -6.48 11.03 14.63
CA HIS A 502 -5.95 11.83 15.72
C HIS A 502 -4.51 11.43 16.05
N GLY A 503 -3.61 12.42 16.17
CA GLY A 503 -2.16 12.17 16.38
C GLY A 503 -1.80 11.50 17.71
N LEU A 504 -2.68 11.56 18.71
CA LEU A 504 -2.47 10.94 20.04
C LEU A 504 -3.42 9.78 20.35
N TYR A 505 -4.57 9.69 19.69
CA TYR A 505 -5.68 8.86 20.15
C TYR A 505 -6.10 7.89 19.07
N ARG A 506 -6.38 6.65 19.47
CA ARG A 506 -7.04 5.66 18.62
C ARG A 506 -8.44 5.42 19.17
N VAL A 507 -9.44 5.50 18.31
CA VAL A 507 -10.85 5.30 18.69
C VAL A 507 -11.29 3.92 18.24
N ASP A 508 -11.89 3.17 19.17
CA ASP A 508 -12.57 1.92 18.88
C ASP A 508 -13.99 2.01 19.45
N GLU A 509 -14.97 2.17 18.56
CA GLU A 509 -16.38 2.41 18.90
C GLU A 509 -16.62 3.63 19.81
N ARG A 510 -16.55 3.42 21.13
CA ARG A 510 -16.69 4.45 22.15
C ARG A 510 -15.45 4.57 23.03
N ASP A 511 -14.57 3.58 22.97
CA ASP A 511 -13.37 3.53 23.77
C ASP A 511 -12.24 4.27 23.05
N VAL A 512 -11.40 4.92 23.83
CA VAL A 512 -10.30 5.74 23.32
C VAL A 512 -8.99 5.25 23.90
N TYR A 513 -8.00 5.04 23.06
CA TYR A 513 -6.70 4.50 23.44
C TYR A 513 -5.64 5.58 23.28
N LEU A 514 -4.77 5.69 24.29
CA LEU A 514 -3.58 6.54 24.28
C LEU A 514 -2.38 5.67 24.62
N ASP A 515 -1.37 5.66 23.76
CA ASP A 515 -0.08 5.06 24.09
C ASP A 515 0.75 6.13 24.82
N LEU A 516 0.90 5.99 26.14
CA LEU A 516 1.56 6.99 26.99
C LEU A 516 3.02 6.59 27.23
N PRO A 517 4.00 7.39 26.75
CA PRO A 517 5.40 7.18 27.06
C PRO A 517 5.66 7.42 28.55
N VAL A 518 6.38 6.50 29.20
CA VAL A 518 6.79 6.60 30.60
C VAL A 518 8.25 6.17 30.75
N ALA A 519 8.98 6.76 31.69
CA ALA A 519 10.36 6.37 31.97
C ALA A 519 10.41 5.04 32.75
N PRO A 520 11.54 4.29 32.70
CA PRO A 520 11.65 3.01 33.40
C PRO A 520 11.48 3.14 34.91
N TRP A 521 11.98 4.21 35.51
CA TRP A 521 11.82 4.46 36.96
C TRP A 521 10.40 4.88 37.34
N GLU A 522 9.66 5.57 36.46
CA GLU A 522 8.24 5.88 36.69
C GLU A 522 7.40 4.61 36.72
N ALA A 523 7.70 3.66 35.83
CA ALA A 523 7.04 2.35 35.79
C ALA A 523 7.46 1.45 36.98
N ALA A 524 8.75 1.43 37.32
CA ALA A 524 9.29 0.59 38.37
C ALA A 524 8.88 1.07 39.78
N LEU A 525 9.06 2.35 40.08
CA LEU A 525 8.82 2.94 41.41
C LEU A 525 7.36 3.38 41.60
N GLY A 526 6.62 3.53 40.50
CA GLY A 526 5.34 4.21 40.48
C GLY A 526 5.51 5.72 40.44
N ALA A 527 4.59 6.40 39.78
CA ALA A 527 4.63 7.85 39.59
C ALA A 527 3.22 8.41 39.43
N THR A 528 3.08 9.73 39.58
CA THR A 528 1.89 10.45 39.11
C THR A 528 2.33 11.30 37.93
N VAL A 529 1.80 11.02 36.74
CA VAL A 529 2.14 11.71 35.50
C VAL A 529 0.91 12.41 34.93
N LYS A 530 1.12 13.50 34.21
CA LYS A 530 0.03 14.22 33.54
C LYS A 530 -0.28 13.56 32.20
N SER A 531 -1.46 12.96 32.06
CA SER A 531 -1.91 12.31 30.83
C SER A 531 -2.88 13.22 30.08
N PRO A 532 -2.70 13.48 28.77
CA PRO A 532 -3.71 14.17 27.98
C PRO A 532 -4.97 13.30 27.85
N THR A 533 -6.15 13.93 27.79
CA THR A 533 -7.41 13.29 27.37
C THR A 533 -8.16 14.24 26.44
N PRO A 534 -9.08 13.76 25.58
CA PRO A 534 -9.90 14.62 24.72
C PRO A 534 -10.77 15.64 25.48
N SER A 535 -10.99 15.40 26.78
CA SER A 535 -11.74 16.30 27.67
C SER A 535 -10.85 17.23 28.53
N GLY A 536 -9.53 17.22 28.29
CA GLY A 536 -8.52 17.92 29.08
C GLY A 536 -7.57 16.99 29.84
N PRO A 537 -6.39 17.46 30.26
CA PRO A 537 -5.40 16.62 30.91
C PRO A 537 -5.86 16.15 32.31
N VAL A 538 -5.42 14.96 32.71
CA VAL A 538 -5.68 14.36 34.02
C VAL A 538 -4.40 13.84 34.66
N ASP A 539 -4.34 13.87 35.99
CA ASP A 539 -3.25 13.24 36.74
C ASP A 539 -3.49 11.73 36.80
N LEU A 540 -2.58 10.95 36.22
CA LEU A 540 -2.64 9.51 36.12
C LEU A 540 -1.61 8.88 37.08
N ARG A 541 -2.10 8.06 38.01
CA ARG A 541 -1.26 7.30 38.92
C ARG A 541 -0.81 6.01 38.26
N ILE A 542 0.49 5.88 38.03
CA ILE A 542 1.17 4.67 37.57
C ILE A 542 1.50 3.81 38.80
N PRO A 543 0.98 2.57 38.89
CA PRO A 543 1.36 1.64 39.95
C PRO A 543 2.86 1.27 39.89
N PRO A 544 3.52 1.04 41.03
CA PRO A 544 4.87 0.45 41.03
C PRO A 544 4.88 -0.91 40.36
N ASN A 545 6.02 -1.29 39.79
CA ASN A 545 6.21 -2.52 39.00
C ASN A 545 5.25 -2.64 37.80
N SER A 546 4.91 -1.51 37.17
CA SER A 546 4.17 -1.50 35.92
C SER A 546 5.03 -1.99 34.75
N ASN A 547 4.43 -2.73 33.82
CA ASN A 547 5.14 -3.32 32.67
C ASN A 547 4.81 -2.62 31.35
N GLN A 548 5.68 -2.79 30.35
CA GLN A 548 5.39 -2.45 28.95
C GLN A 548 4.02 -3.01 28.53
N GLY A 549 3.16 -2.18 27.93
CA GLY A 549 1.84 -2.57 27.45
C GLY A 549 0.76 -2.67 28.53
N SER A 550 1.08 -2.36 29.79
CA SER A 550 0.09 -2.31 30.88
C SER A 550 -1.02 -1.31 30.54
N LYS A 551 -2.29 -1.72 30.68
CA LYS A 551 -3.46 -0.91 30.33
C LYS A 551 -4.11 -0.34 31.58
N LEU A 552 -4.04 0.99 31.74
CA LEU A 552 -4.71 1.72 32.80
C LEU A 552 -6.04 2.26 32.28
N ARG A 553 -7.15 1.86 32.91
CA ARG A 553 -8.50 2.24 32.50
C ARG A 553 -8.97 3.48 33.24
N LEU A 554 -9.26 4.54 32.49
CA LEU A 554 -9.97 5.73 32.94
C LEU A 554 -11.46 5.56 32.63
N LYS A 555 -12.20 5.08 33.63
CA LYS A 555 -13.63 4.74 33.47
C LYS A 555 -14.46 5.97 33.10
N GLY A 556 -15.29 5.85 32.06
CA GLY A 556 -16.20 6.89 31.58
C GLY A 556 -15.51 8.06 30.87
N LYS A 557 -14.24 7.91 30.47
CA LYS A 557 -13.45 8.94 29.78
C LYS A 557 -13.31 8.71 28.27
N GLY A 558 -13.96 7.69 27.72
CA GLY A 558 -14.13 7.53 26.27
C GLY A 558 -15.20 8.48 25.70
N ILE A 559 -15.66 8.21 24.48
CA ILE A 559 -16.67 9.03 23.81
C ILE A 559 -17.97 9.06 24.64
N PRO A 560 -18.51 10.26 24.96
CA PRO A 560 -19.71 10.39 25.76
C PRO A 560 -20.95 9.72 25.14
N GLY A 561 -21.92 9.37 25.98
CA GLY A 561 -23.21 8.84 25.53
C GLY A 561 -24.05 8.36 26.70
N LYS A 562 -25.21 7.75 26.40
CA LYS A 562 -26.06 7.11 27.43
C LYS A 562 -25.29 6.06 28.23
N LYS A 563 -24.45 5.28 27.53
CA LYS A 563 -23.39 4.45 28.10
C LYS A 563 -22.07 5.02 27.57
N PRO A 564 -21.30 5.75 28.41
CA PRO A 564 -20.02 6.31 27.97
C PRO A 564 -19.02 5.18 27.74
N GLY A 565 -18.10 5.37 26.79
CA GLY A 565 -16.93 4.52 26.66
C GLY A 565 -15.88 4.84 27.73
N ASP A 566 -14.81 4.06 27.72
CA ASP A 566 -13.66 4.23 28.60
C ASP A 566 -12.44 4.70 27.82
N MET A 567 -11.50 5.32 28.53
CA MET A 567 -10.18 5.61 27.95
C MET A 567 -9.17 4.62 28.51
N TYR A 568 -8.40 3.99 27.64
CA TYR A 568 -7.31 3.08 27.99
C TYR A 568 -5.97 3.75 27.72
N VAL A 569 -5.21 3.95 28.78
CA VAL A 569 -3.84 4.44 28.69
C VAL A 569 -2.91 3.22 28.68
N VAL A 570 -2.26 2.97 27.56
CA VAL A 570 -1.33 1.86 27.35
C VAL A 570 0.08 2.37 27.60
N LEU A 571 0.75 1.83 28.61
CA LEU A 571 2.09 2.30 28.99
C LEU A 571 3.14 1.85 27.97
N LYS A 572 3.95 2.79 27.50
CA LYS A 572 5.12 2.56 26.64
C LYS A 572 6.38 3.02 27.38
N VAL A 573 7.04 2.07 28.05
CA VAL A 573 8.32 2.29 28.72
C VAL A 573 9.36 2.68 27.67
N THR A 574 9.89 3.89 27.81
CA THR A 574 10.83 4.49 26.85
C THR A 574 12.15 4.75 27.56
N LEU A 575 13.27 4.32 26.97
CA LEU A 575 14.59 4.57 27.55
C LEU A 575 15.01 6.02 27.30
N PRO A 576 15.59 6.71 28.29
CA PRO A 576 16.22 8.00 28.07
C PRO A 576 17.42 7.86 27.11
N PRO A 577 17.80 8.95 26.42
CA PRO A 577 19.04 8.98 25.64
C PRO A 577 20.27 8.58 26.46
N SER A 578 21.25 7.94 25.81
CA SER A 578 22.48 7.51 26.48
C SER A 578 23.39 8.69 26.81
N SER A 579 23.88 8.73 28.05
CA SER A 579 24.89 9.65 28.57
C SER A 579 25.89 8.86 29.44
N GLU A 580 27.04 9.45 29.77
CA GLU A 580 28.01 8.82 30.68
C GLU A 580 27.36 8.45 32.03
N ASP A 581 26.55 9.36 32.58
CA ASP A 581 25.82 9.14 33.83
C ASP A 581 24.77 8.02 33.72
N SER A 582 23.98 7.99 32.64
CA SER A 582 22.94 6.96 32.48
C SER A 582 23.56 5.58 32.23
N ARG A 583 24.69 5.51 31.53
CA ARG A 583 25.45 4.29 31.32
C ARG A 583 25.97 3.70 32.64
N ALA A 584 26.57 4.52 33.50
CA ALA A 584 27.08 4.07 34.80
C ALA A 584 25.96 3.46 35.67
N LEU A 585 24.77 4.06 35.66
CA LEU A 585 23.60 3.53 36.36
C LEU A 585 23.11 2.20 35.78
N TYR A 586 23.10 2.05 34.45
CA TYR A 586 22.75 0.78 33.82
C TYR A 586 23.75 -0.34 34.10
N GLU A 587 25.05 -0.03 34.15
CA GLU A 587 26.10 -1.00 34.52
C GLU A 587 25.91 -1.48 35.96
N GLN A 588 25.60 -0.58 36.90
CA GLN A 588 25.26 -0.96 38.29
C GLN A 588 24.00 -1.83 38.35
N MET A 589 22.96 -1.49 37.60
CA MET A 589 21.75 -2.32 37.51
C MET A 589 22.06 -3.70 36.94
N GLN A 590 22.90 -3.80 35.91
CA GLN A 590 23.31 -5.07 35.32
C GLN A 590 24.09 -5.95 36.31
N GLU A 591 24.98 -5.35 37.11
CA GLU A 591 25.78 -6.09 38.09
C GLU A 591 24.93 -6.58 39.28
N HIS A 592 24.00 -5.76 39.76
CA HIS A 592 23.24 -6.04 40.96
C HIS A 592 21.90 -6.76 40.73
N MET A 593 21.35 -6.73 39.51
CA MET A 593 20.05 -7.32 39.20
C MET A 593 20.20 -8.62 38.39
N ALA A 594 19.84 -9.75 39.01
CA ALA A 594 19.74 -11.05 38.33
C ALA A 594 18.47 -11.16 37.45
N PHE A 595 18.25 -10.20 36.55
CA PHE A 595 17.05 -10.14 35.69
C PHE A 595 17.34 -10.67 34.29
N ASN A 596 16.61 -11.72 33.89
CA ASN A 596 16.64 -12.25 32.53
C ASN A 596 15.26 -12.06 31.85
N PRO A 597 15.09 -11.05 30.97
CA PRO A 597 13.82 -10.81 30.30
C PRO A 597 13.43 -11.93 29.30
N ARG A 598 14.34 -12.88 29.02
CA ARG A 598 14.13 -14.01 28.10
C ARG A 598 14.01 -15.34 28.83
N ALA A 599 13.81 -15.34 30.15
CA ALA A 599 13.78 -16.57 30.97
C ALA A 599 12.73 -17.60 30.50
N ASN A 600 11.65 -17.15 29.87
CA ASN A 600 10.57 -18.00 29.34
C ASN A 600 10.68 -18.26 27.83
N MET A 601 11.78 -17.88 27.19
CA MET A 601 12.05 -18.22 25.80
C MET A 601 12.87 -19.50 25.81
N GLU A 602 12.32 -20.60 25.26
CA GLU A 602 13.12 -21.78 24.94
C GLU A 602 14.13 -21.37 23.86
N ILE A 603 15.41 -21.29 24.22
CA ILE A 603 16.54 -21.02 23.31
C ILE A 603 17.39 -22.29 23.24
#